data_AF-A0A2Z7AEM0-F1
#
_entry.id   AF-A0A2Z7AEM0-F1
#
_cell.length_a   1.000
_cell.length_b   1.000
_cell.length_c   1.000
_cell.angle_alpha   90.00
_cell.angle_beta   90.00
_cell.angle_gamma   90.00
#
_symmetry.space_group_name_H-M   'P 1'
#
loop_
_entity.id
_entity.type
_entity.pdbx_description
1 polymer ?
#
loop_
_entity_poly.entity_id
_entity_poly.type
_entity_poly.pdbx_seq_one_letter_code
_entity_poly.pdbx_strand_id
1 'polypeptide(L)'
;MTLVVMAMLHRSSSQTTHVVGDALGWTFPPGGEVAYRTWAATRNFAVGDVLVFNFTTGVHDVAEVSKDSFDSCNGNNPISRSTDGPANITLTSSGPHHYICTFTGHCDAGMKLTINVAGSQAVSPAPSPARTTTPPPARVPAPAPARAAVTYTVGDSLGWTVPPGGAIAYQTWARGKSFLVGDTLVFNFTTNTHDVVEVTKTEFDSCNTASTAIITTGPARITLNSSGEHFYICTLPRHCSLGQKLAINVTAGGATVTPPISPSTPSGSPPSGTTTAPPPPGSSASSLAVATLPLTFLAVAVAILYN
;
A
#
# COMPACT_ATOMS: atom_id res chain seq x y z
N MET A 1 -54.40 33.19 -13.12
CA MET A 1 -54.08 31.76 -13.37
C MET A 1 -52.59 31.71 -13.72
N THR A 2 -51.74 31.50 -12.73
CA THR A 2 -50.28 31.55 -12.91
C THR A 2 -49.78 30.12 -13.05
N LEU A 3 -49.28 29.75 -14.24
CA LEU A 3 -48.65 28.45 -14.47
C LEU A 3 -47.28 28.43 -13.78
N VAL A 4 -47.09 27.51 -12.84
CA VAL A 4 -45.78 27.18 -12.28
C VAL A 4 -45.22 26.01 -13.08
N VAL A 5 -44.20 26.27 -13.89
CA VAL A 5 -43.44 25.23 -14.60
C VAL A 5 -42.39 24.67 -13.64
N MET A 6 -42.67 23.49 -13.09
CA MET A 6 -41.68 22.70 -12.34
C MET A 6 -40.65 22.13 -13.33
N ALA A 7 -39.44 22.68 -13.33
CA ALA A 7 -38.31 22.11 -14.06
C ALA A 7 -37.81 20.85 -13.31
N MET A 8 -38.09 19.67 -13.87
CA MET A 8 -37.53 18.41 -13.39
C MET A 8 -36.05 18.33 -13.76
N LEU A 9 -35.17 18.54 -12.78
CA LEU A 9 -33.74 18.25 -12.91
C LEU A 9 -33.56 16.73 -13.01
N HIS A 10 -33.48 16.22 -14.24
CA HIS A 10 -33.07 14.85 -14.50
C HIS A 10 -31.56 14.74 -14.24
N ARG A 11 -31.19 14.08 -13.14
CA ARG A 11 -29.81 13.65 -12.91
C ARG A 11 -29.56 12.40 -13.74
N SER A 12 -28.78 12.52 -14.80
CA SER A 12 -28.21 11.36 -15.49
C SER A 12 -27.25 10.66 -14.55
N SER A 13 -27.59 9.47 -14.04
CA SER A 13 -26.58 8.60 -13.44
C SER A 13 -25.69 8.10 -14.57
N SER A 14 -24.39 8.44 -14.53
CA SER A 14 -23.44 7.85 -15.46
C SER A 14 -23.31 6.37 -15.11
N GLN A 15 -23.80 5.50 -15.98
CA GLN A 15 -23.53 4.07 -15.94
C GLN A 15 -22.02 3.86 -16.06
N THR A 16 -21.42 3.18 -15.09
CA THR A 16 -19.98 2.86 -15.10
C THR A 16 -19.78 1.43 -15.58
N THR A 17 -18.79 1.24 -16.45
CA THR A 17 -18.38 -0.09 -16.90
C THR A 17 -17.13 -0.53 -16.13
N HIS A 18 -17.19 -1.71 -15.50
CA HIS A 18 -16.11 -2.31 -14.73
C HIS A 18 -15.60 -3.57 -15.44
N VAL A 19 -14.37 -3.55 -15.96
CA VAL A 19 -13.74 -4.74 -16.55
C VAL A 19 -13.21 -5.64 -15.44
N VAL A 20 -13.81 -6.83 -15.28
CA VAL A 20 -13.49 -7.79 -14.22
C VAL A 20 -12.07 -8.31 -14.40
N GLY A 21 -11.25 -8.16 -13.35
CA GLY A 21 -9.83 -8.52 -13.36
C GLY A 21 -8.90 -7.51 -14.04
N ASP A 22 -9.41 -6.42 -14.63
CA ASP A 22 -8.60 -5.47 -15.42
C ASP A 22 -7.80 -6.21 -16.53
N ALA A 23 -6.48 -6.02 -16.58
CA ALA A 23 -5.62 -6.72 -17.52
C ALA A 23 -5.52 -8.24 -17.29
N LEU A 24 -5.89 -8.73 -16.10
CA LEU A 24 -5.95 -10.17 -15.81
C LEU A 24 -7.12 -10.84 -16.56
N GLY A 25 -8.23 -10.12 -16.71
CA GLY A 25 -9.49 -10.67 -17.23
C GLY A 25 -10.15 -11.69 -16.29
N TRP A 26 -11.09 -12.46 -16.83
CA TRP A 26 -11.78 -13.55 -16.15
C TRP A 26 -11.13 -14.91 -16.49
N THR A 27 -10.12 -15.26 -15.72
CA THR A 27 -9.29 -16.48 -15.85
C THR A 27 -8.97 -17.07 -14.47
N PHE A 28 -8.21 -18.17 -14.42
CA PHE A 28 -7.64 -18.71 -13.18
C PHE A 28 -6.75 -17.66 -12.51
N PRO A 29 -7.13 -17.14 -11.34
CA PRO A 29 -6.38 -16.07 -10.70
C PRO A 29 -5.09 -16.62 -10.06
N PRO A 30 -3.93 -15.98 -10.31
CA PRO A 30 -2.72 -16.27 -9.56
C PRO A 30 -2.95 -15.99 -8.06
N GLY A 31 -2.69 -16.98 -7.20
CA GLY A 31 -2.95 -16.86 -5.76
C GLY A 31 -4.40 -17.13 -5.33
N GLY A 32 -5.23 -17.71 -6.21
CA GLY A 32 -6.59 -18.13 -5.89
C GLY A 32 -7.60 -16.98 -5.76
N GLU A 33 -8.63 -17.15 -4.93
CA GLU A 33 -9.79 -16.23 -4.85
C GLU A 33 -9.45 -14.77 -4.50
N VAL A 34 -8.24 -14.52 -3.97
CA VAL A 34 -7.78 -13.20 -3.50
C VAL A 34 -7.77 -12.16 -4.62
N ALA A 35 -7.48 -12.55 -5.87
CA ALA A 35 -7.35 -11.60 -6.97
C ALA A 35 -8.68 -10.86 -7.25
N TYR A 36 -9.78 -11.59 -7.43
CA TYR A 36 -11.09 -10.98 -7.72
C TYR A 36 -11.69 -10.28 -6.51
N ARG A 37 -11.46 -10.79 -5.30
CA ARG A 37 -11.85 -10.09 -4.07
C ARG A 37 -11.14 -8.74 -3.94
N THR A 38 -9.85 -8.69 -4.24
CA THR A 38 -9.08 -7.44 -4.21
C THR A 38 -9.51 -6.50 -5.32
N TRP A 39 -9.75 -7.02 -6.53
CA TRP A 39 -10.33 -6.24 -7.63
C TRP A 39 -11.67 -5.62 -7.23
N ALA A 40 -12.57 -6.38 -6.60
CA ALA A 40 -13.86 -5.85 -6.14
C ALA A 40 -13.71 -4.75 -5.10
N ALA A 41 -12.76 -4.90 -4.17
CA ALA A 41 -12.56 -3.98 -3.04
C ALA A 41 -12.08 -2.59 -3.45
N THR A 42 -11.53 -2.40 -4.66
CA THR A 42 -11.08 -1.09 -5.15
C THR A 42 -12.13 -0.35 -5.98
N ARG A 43 -13.40 -0.80 -5.94
CA ARG A 43 -14.47 -0.30 -6.81
C ARG A 43 -15.73 0.00 -6.02
N ASN A 44 -16.47 1.00 -6.49
CA ASN A 44 -17.83 1.29 -6.04
C ASN A 44 -18.77 0.85 -7.16
N PHE A 45 -19.67 -0.07 -6.83
CA PHE A 45 -20.67 -0.57 -7.78
C PHE A 45 -22.01 0.09 -7.46
N ALA A 46 -22.68 0.62 -8.48
CA ALA A 46 -24.01 1.19 -8.37
C ALA A 46 -25.01 0.44 -9.26
N VAL A 47 -26.30 0.52 -8.91
CA VAL A 47 -27.37 0.03 -9.79
C VAL A 47 -27.28 0.77 -11.13
N GLY A 48 -27.30 0.00 -12.22
CA GLY A 48 -27.13 0.48 -13.58
C GLY A 48 -25.72 0.24 -14.13
N ASP A 49 -24.69 0.06 -13.30
CA ASP A 49 -23.33 -0.24 -13.76
C ASP A 49 -23.26 -1.58 -14.54
N VAL A 50 -22.22 -1.76 -15.34
CA VAL A 50 -21.98 -2.98 -16.14
C VAL A 50 -20.68 -3.65 -15.71
N LEU A 51 -20.72 -4.95 -15.42
CA LEU A 51 -19.54 -5.79 -15.31
C LEU A 51 -19.20 -6.40 -16.68
N VAL A 52 -17.94 -6.30 -17.10
CA VAL A 52 -17.44 -6.93 -18.33
C VAL A 52 -16.49 -8.06 -17.95
N PHE A 53 -16.89 -9.29 -18.21
CA PHE A 53 -16.08 -10.48 -18.00
C PHE A 53 -15.42 -10.87 -19.31
N ASN A 54 -14.12 -10.60 -19.43
CA ASN A 54 -13.33 -10.98 -20.59
C ASN A 54 -12.77 -12.40 -20.40
N PHE A 55 -13.25 -13.36 -21.19
CA PHE A 55 -12.77 -14.74 -21.21
C PHE A 55 -12.91 -15.37 -22.59
N THR A 56 -12.22 -16.48 -22.83
CA THR A 56 -12.35 -17.26 -24.07
C THR A 56 -13.59 -18.14 -24.02
N THR A 57 -14.52 -17.96 -24.96
CA THR A 57 -15.71 -18.82 -25.13
C THR A 57 -15.31 -20.30 -25.18
N GLY A 58 -16.04 -21.14 -24.44
CA GLY A 58 -15.79 -22.57 -24.34
C GLY A 58 -14.65 -22.97 -23.39
N VAL A 59 -13.89 -22.01 -22.84
CA VAL A 59 -12.87 -22.24 -21.80
C VAL A 59 -13.38 -21.85 -20.43
N HIS A 60 -14.12 -20.75 -20.36
CA HIS A 60 -14.75 -20.25 -19.14
C HIS A 60 -16.17 -19.81 -19.43
N ASP A 61 -16.91 -19.58 -18.34
CA ASP A 61 -18.19 -18.92 -18.32
C ASP A 61 -18.28 -18.00 -17.10
N VAL A 62 -19.36 -17.24 -17.01
CA VAL A 62 -19.73 -16.53 -15.79
C VAL A 62 -21.17 -16.85 -15.45
N ALA A 63 -21.40 -17.27 -14.21
CA ALA A 63 -22.72 -17.51 -13.65
C ALA A 63 -22.91 -16.69 -12.39
N GLU A 64 -24.03 -15.97 -12.31
CA GLU A 64 -24.50 -15.38 -11.07
C GLU A 64 -25.21 -16.46 -10.24
N VAL A 65 -24.90 -16.54 -8.96
CA VAL A 65 -25.37 -17.61 -8.07
C VAL A 65 -25.80 -17.05 -6.72
N SER A 66 -26.51 -17.86 -5.93
CA SER A 66 -26.78 -17.56 -4.52
C SER A 66 -25.48 -17.54 -3.71
N LYS A 67 -25.50 -16.94 -2.52
CA LYS A 67 -24.36 -16.96 -1.59
C LYS A 67 -23.94 -18.40 -1.24
N ASP A 68 -24.89 -19.29 -0.95
CA ASP A 68 -24.59 -20.68 -0.59
C ASP A 68 -23.95 -21.43 -1.76
N SER A 69 -24.43 -21.22 -2.99
CA SER A 69 -23.82 -21.77 -4.20
C SER A 69 -22.43 -21.20 -4.48
N PHE A 70 -22.20 -19.91 -4.19
CA PHE A 70 -20.89 -19.31 -4.29
C PHE A 70 -19.90 -19.92 -3.28
N ASP A 71 -20.31 -20.06 -2.02
CA ASP A 71 -19.48 -20.59 -0.94
C ASP A 71 -19.12 -22.06 -1.17
N SER A 72 -20.05 -22.84 -1.75
CA SER A 72 -19.86 -24.26 -2.09
C SER A 72 -19.38 -24.53 -3.53
N CYS A 73 -19.13 -23.49 -4.33
CA CYS A 73 -18.80 -23.60 -5.75
C CYS A 73 -19.78 -24.45 -6.58
N ASN A 74 -21.07 -24.37 -6.24
CA ASN A 74 -22.15 -25.10 -6.91
C ASN A 74 -22.73 -24.30 -8.09
N GLY A 75 -22.37 -24.70 -9.31
CA GLY A 75 -22.86 -24.11 -10.56
C GLY A 75 -24.15 -24.69 -11.13
N ASN A 76 -24.86 -25.59 -10.42
CA ASN A 76 -26.00 -26.33 -10.98
C ASN A 76 -27.27 -25.48 -11.12
N ASN A 77 -27.49 -24.53 -10.21
CA ASN A 77 -28.70 -23.69 -10.17
C ASN A 77 -28.33 -22.19 -10.21
N PRO A 78 -27.80 -21.68 -11.33
CA PRO A 78 -27.44 -20.28 -11.43
C PRO A 78 -28.69 -19.39 -11.54
N ILE A 79 -28.59 -18.18 -11.01
CA ILE A 79 -29.57 -17.10 -11.21
C ILE A 79 -29.51 -16.64 -12.67
N SER A 80 -28.30 -16.49 -13.20
CA SER A 80 -28.03 -16.18 -14.61
C SER A 80 -26.72 -16.81 -15.04
N ARG A 81 -26.55 -17.07 -16.35
CA ARG A 81 -25.32 -17.66 -16.90
C ARG A 81 -25.04 -17.15 -18.30
N SER A 82 -23.78 -16.83 -18.57
CA SER A 82 -23.27 -16.46 -19.90
C SER A 82 -22.09 -17.34 -20.25
N THR A 83 -22.20 -18.06 -21.37
CA THR A 83 -21.19 -19.01 -21.86
C THR A 83 -20.26 -18.42 -22.93
N ASP A 84 -20.63 -17.27 -23.49
CA ASP A 84 -19.85 -16.57 -24.52
C ASP A 84 -19.15 -15.35 -23.93
N GLY A 85 -17.86 -15.20 -24.27
CA GLY A 85 -17.04 -14.08 -23.86
C GLY A 85 -16.82 -13.06 -24.99
N PRO A 86 -16.68 -11.76 -24.67
CA PRO A 86 -16.84 -11.15 -23.36
C PRO A 86 -18.32 -11.06 -22.94
N ALA A 87 -18.61 -11.36 -21.67
CA ALA A 87 -19.96 -11.26 -21.12
C ALA A 87 -20.17 -9.91 -20.44
N ASN A 88 -21.27 -9.23 -20.77
CA ASN A 88 -21.65 -7.93 -20.20
C ASN A 88 -22.87 -8.13 -19.27
N ILE A 89 -22.68 -7.92 -17.98
CA ILE A 89 -23.72 -8.09 -16.96
C ILE A 89 -24.10 -6.72 -16.40
N THR A 90 -25.34 -6.29 -16.58
CA THR A 90 -25.85 -5.05 -15.98
C THR A 90 -26.31 -5.31 -14.54
N LEU A 91 -25.86 -4.48 -13.60
CA LEU A 91 -26.22 -4.56 -12.19
C LEU A 91 -27.58 -3.92 -11.97
N THR A 92 -28.64 -4.73 -11.95
CA THR A 92 -30.03 -4.24 -11.91
C THR A 92 -30.61 -4.12 -10.51
N SER A 93 -29.96 -4.69 -9.50
CA SER A 93 -30.39 -4.64 -8.11
C SER A 93 -29.26 -4.22 -7.18
N SER A 94 -29.63 -3.72 -6.01
CA SER A 94 -28.70 -3.40 -4.94
C SER A 94 -28.44 -4.61 -4.04
N GLY A 95 -27.30 -4.61 -3.35
CA GLY A 95 -26.92 -5.66 -2.40
C GLY A 95 -25.78 -6.54 -2.92
N PRO A 96 -25.52 -7.68 -2.27
CA PRO A 96 -24.45 -8.57 -2.66
C PRO A 96 -24.81 -9.34 -3.95
N HIS A 97 -23.86 -9.40 -4.88
CA HIS A 97 -23.93 -10.24 -6.06
C HIS A 97 -22.73 -11.19 -6.09
N HIS A 98 -22.96 -12.44 -6.45
CA HIS A 98 -21.96 -13.50 -6.42
C HIS A 98 -21.85 -14.16 -7.79
N TYR A 99 -20.63 -14.19 -8.34
CA TYR A 99 -20.33 -14.75 -9.65
C TYR A 99 -19.28 -15.86 -9.54
N ILE A 100 -19.44 -16.91 -10.33
CA ILE A 100 -18.49 -18.03 -10.42
C ILE A 100 -18.28 -18.45 -11.87
N CYS A 101 -17.16 -19.12 -12.15
CA CYS A 101 -17.05 -19.99 -13.31
C CYS A 101 -17.55 -21.38 -12.92
N THR A 102 -18.45 -21.96 -13.71
CA THR A 102 -19.11 -23.24 -13.39
C THR A 102 -18.38 -24.47 -13.93
N PHE A 103 -17.30 -24.27 -14.67
CA PHE A 103 -16.43 -25.35 -15.12
C PHE A 103 -15.79 -26.04 -13.90
N THR A 104 -15.78 -27.37 -13.92
CA THR A 104 -15.31 -28.19 -12.79
C THR A 104 -13.93 -27.76 -12.30
N GLY A 105 -13.83 -27.42 -11.01
CA GLY A 105 -12.58 -27.00 -10.37
C GLY A 105 -12.17 -25.54 -10.59
N HIS A 106 -12.85 -24.78 -11.46
CA HIS A 106 -12.49 -23.38 -11.73
C HIS A 106 -12.84 -22.46 -10.56
N CYS A 107 -14.06 -22.59 -10.02
CA CYS A 107 -14.49 -21.83 -8.85
C CYS A 107 -13.63 -22.14 -7.63
N ASP A 108 -13.32 -23.42 -7.38
CA ASP A 108 -12.46 -23.85 -6.25
C ASP A 108 -11.03 -23.32 -6.38
N ALA A 109 -10.52 -23.20 -7.61
CA ALA A 109 -9.24 -22.55 -7.93
C ALA A 109 -9.29 -21.02 -7.84
N GLY A 110 -10.43 -20.43 -7.45
CA GLY A 110 -10.58 -19.01 -7.18
C GLY A 110 -11.27 -18.20 -8.26
N MET A 111 -11.77 -18.79 -9.35
CA MET A 111 -12.58 -18.09 -10.37
C MET A 111 -13.98 -17.76 -9.84
N LYS A 112 -14.02 -16.88 -8.84
CA LYS A 112 -15.23 -16.45 -8.15
C LYS A 112 -15.08 -14.99 -7.71
N LEU A 113 -16.14 -14.22 -7.85
CA LEU A 113 -16.21 -12.79 -7.53
C LEU A 113 -17.44 -12.52 -6.65
N THR A 114 -17.25 -11.78 -5.56
CA THR A 114 -18.36 -11.16 -4.84
C THR A 114 -18.21 -9.65 -4.92
N ILE A 115 -19.30 -8.96 -5.24
CA ILE A 115 -19.38 -7.49 -5.18
C ILE A 115 -20.57 -7.08 -4.29
N ASN A 116 -20.56 -5.84 -3.84
CA ASN A 116 -21.69 -5.23 -3.15
C ASN A 116 -22.12 -3.97 -3.91
N VAL A 117 -23.34 -3.99 -4.43
CA VAL A 117 -23.92 -2.92 -5.24
C VAL A 117 -24.66 -1.96 -4.31
N ALA A 118 -24.25 -0.69 -4.33
CA ALA A 118 -24.93 0.36 -3.57
C ALA A 118 -26.35 0.54 -4.12
N GLY A 119 -27.32 0.60 -3.20
CA GLY A 119 -28.67 1.01 -3.55
C GLY A 119 -28.70 2.45 -4.03
N SER A 120 -29.66 2.75 -4.91
CA SER A 120 -29.99 4.12 -5.26
C SER A 120 -30.48 4.83 -3.99
N GLN A 121 -29.57 5.45 -3.23
CA GLN A 121 -29.99 6.39 -2.21
C GLN A 121 -30.63 7.56 -2.94
N ALA A 122 -31.94 7.73 -2.73
CA ALA A 122 -32.59 9.01 -2.95
C ALA A 122 -31.88 10.02 -2.04
N VAL A 123 -30.92 10.75 -2.60
CA VAL A 123 -30.25 11.85 -1.91
C VAL A 123 -31.36 12.84 -1.56
N SER A 124 -31.60 13.02 -0.26
CA SER A 124 -32.52 14.06 0.23
C SER A 124 -32.16 15.41 -0.39
N PRO A 125 -33.15 16.27 -0.72
CA PRO A 125 -32.88 17.56 -1.34
C PRO A 125 -31.92 18.37 -0.46
N ALA A 126 -30.92 18.98 -1.10
CA ALA A 126 -30.03 19.92 -0.44
C ALA A 126 -30.86 21.02 0.26
N PRO A 127 -30.52 21.41 1.50
CA PRO A 127 -31.19 22.54 2.13
C PRO A 127 -30.95 23.82 1.31
N SER A 128 -32.00 24.63 1.22
CA SER A 128 -32.07 25.91 0.51
C SER A 128 -30.89 26.84 0.89
N PRO A 129 -30.39 27.70 -0.02
CA PRO A 129 -29.29 28.60 0.30
C PRO A 129 -29.72 29.59 1.40
N ALA A 130 -29.07 29.49 2.57
CA ALA A 130 -29.21 30.47 3.63
C ALA A 130 -28.63 31.80 3.15
N ARG A 131 -29.36 32.89 3.47
CA ARG A 131 -28.93 34.26 3.22
C ARG A 131 -27.57 34.54 3.87
N THR A 132 -26.73 35.23 3.12
CA THR A 132 -25.44 35.77 3.52
C THR A 132 -25.58 36.66 4.75
N THR A 133 -25.23 36.11 5.91
CA THR A 133 -24.82 36.89 7.08
C THR A 133 -23.31 36.70 7.26
N THR A 134 -22.60 37.80 7.39
CA THR A 134 -21.14 37.89 7.57
C THR A 134 -20.65 36.88 8.61
N PRO A 135 -19.65 36.03 8.28
CA PRO A 135 -19.12 35.05 9.22
C PRO A 135 -18.42 35.75 10.39
N PRO A 136 -18.60 35.27 11.64
CA PRO A 136 -17.71 35.66 12.73
C PRO A 136 -16.27 35.19 12.43
N PRO A 137 -15.24 35.81 13.04
CA PRO A 137 -13.86 35.46 12.81
C PRO A 137 -13.62 33.96 13.06
N ALA A 138 -13.04 33.28 12.07
CA ALA A 138 -12.80 31.85 12.09
C ALA A 138 -11.91 31.47 13.29
N ARG A 139 -12.44 30.64 14.19
CA ARG A 139 -11.64 29.97 15.21
C ARG A 139 -10.78 28.93 14.50
N VAL A 140 -9.47 29.01 14.66
CA VAL A 140 -8.53 27.99 14.18
C VAL A 140 -9.00 26.62 14.71
N PRO A 141 -9.30 25.63 13.85
CA PRO A 141 -9.64 24.29 14.30
C PRO A 141 -8.48 23.74 15.12
N ALA A 142 -8.78 23.15 16.28
CA ALA A 142 -7.78 22.39 17.01
C ALA A 142 -7.21 21.29 16.10
N PRO A 143 -5.90 20.97 16.17
CA PRO A 143 -5.32 19.90 15.38
C PRO A 143 -6.06 18.59 15.64
N ALA A 144 -6.40 17.87 14.56
CA ALA A 144 -6.94 16.53 14.69
C ALA A 144 -5.94 15.64 15.48
N PRO A 145 -6.43 14.72 16.33
CA PRO A 145 -5.54 13.81 17.07
C PRO A 145 -4.68 13.01 16.10
N ALA A 146 -3.36 12.96 16.37
CA ALA A 146 -2.43 12.21 15.56
C ALA A 146 -2.79 10.71 15.57
N ARG A 147 -2.85 10.10 14.38
CA ARG A 147 -3.01 8.65 14.23
C ARG A 147 -1.81 7.94 14.85
N ALA A 148 -2.06 6.91 15.65
CA ALA A 148 -1.00 6.07 16.20
C ALA A 148 -0.25 5.32 15.08
N ALA A 149 1.05 5.11 15.26
CA ALA A 149 1.87 4.33 14.34
C ALA A 149 1.31 2.90 14.19
N VAL A 150 1.22 2.43 12.95
CA VAL A 150 0.71 1.11 12.59
C VAL A 150 1.86 0.18 12.24
N THR A 151 1.76 -1.08 12.68
CA THR A 151 2.68 -2.15 12.28
C THR A 151 2.03 -3.01 11.20
N TYR A 152 2.70 -3.19 10.07
CA TYR A 152 2.26 -3.98 8.93
C TYR A 152 3.15 -5.22 8.77
N THR A 153 2.56 -6.41 8.87
CA THR A 153 3.25 -7.66 8.55
C THR A 153 3.27 -7.87 7.04
N VAL A 154 4.45 -7.81 6.43
CA VAL A 154 4.62 -7.95 4.98
C VAL A 154 4.22 -9.34 4.51
N GLY A 155 3.29 -9.40 3.57
CA GLY A 155 2.74 -10.65 3.03
C GLY A 155 1.68 -11.30 3.92
N ASP A 156 1.31 -10.72 5.06
CA ASP A 156 0.37 -11.29 6.02
C ASP A 156 0.73 -12.75 6.37
N SER A 157 -0.13 -13.73 6.03
CA SER A 157 0.12 -15.16 6.26
C SER A 157 1.14 -15.78 5.29
N LEU A 158 1.40 -15.15 4.13
CA LEU A 158 2.43 -15.60 3.19
C LEU A 158 3.84 -15.36 3.76
N GLY A 159 4.01 -14.31 4.57
CA GLY A 159 5.30 -13.86 5.05
C GLY A 159 6.19 -13.29 3.95
N TRP A 160 7.48 -13.16 4.26
CA TRP A 160 8.51 -12.70 3.32
C TRP A 160 9.26 -13.89 2.72
N THR A 161 8.76 -14.39 1.60
CA THR A 161 9.30 -15.50 0.82
C THR A 161 9.29 -15.22 -0.68
N VAL A 162 9.80 -16.14 -1.50
CA VAL A 162 9.59 -16.12 -2.96
C VAL A 162 8.14 -16.50 -3.23
N PRO A 163 7.30 -15.57 -3.68
CA PRO A 163 5.86 -15.80 -3.73
C PRO A 163 5.49 -16.74 -4.90
N PRO A 164 4.57 -17.70 -4.68
CA PRO A 164 3.95 -18.42 -5.79
C PRO A 164 3.16 -17.41 -6.64
N GLY A 165 3.54 -17.25 -7.91
CA GLY A 165 2.93 -16.26 -8.82
C GLY A 165 3.73 -14.96 -9.00
N GLY A 166 4.92 -14.84 -8.40
CA GLY A 166 5.82 -13.73 -8.69
C GLY A 166 5.49 -12.43 -7.96
N ALA A 167 6.01 -11.31 -8.48
CA ALA A 167 6.02 -10.02 -7.77
C ALA A 167 4.62 -9.47 -7.43
N ILE A 168 3.57 -10.02 -8.03
CA ILE A 168 2.19 -9.59 -7.82
C ILE A 168 1.73 -9.78 -6.37
N ALA A 169 2.28 -10.75 -5.63
CA ALA A 169 1.86 -11.03 -4.26
C ALA A 169 2.08 -9.83 -3.33
N TYR A 170 3.29 -9.26 -3.30
CA TYR A 170 3.59 -8.11 -2.45
C TYR A 170 3.01 -6.80 -2.97
N GLN A 171 2.90 -6.65 -4.30
CA GLN A 171 2.17 -5.53 -4.88
C GLN A 171 0.71 -5.54 -4.41
N THR A 172 0.07 -6.71 -4.43
CA THR A 172 -1.31 -6.90 -3.97
C THR A 172 -1.44 -6.65 -2.47
N TRP A 173 -0.53 -7.21 -1.68
CA TRP A 173 -0.49 -6.99 -0.23
C TRP A 173 -0.40 -5.49 0.13
N ALA A 174 0.42 -4.72 -0.59
CA ALA A 174 0.58 -3.29 -0.36
C ALA A 174 -0.64 -2.46 -0.79
N ARG A 175 -1.46 -2.93 -1.74
CA ARG A 175 -2.60 -2.18 -2.27
C ARG A 175 -3.68 -1.98 -1.20
N GLY A 176 -4.17 -0.74 -1.09
CA GLY A 176 -5.18 -0.34 -0.11
C GLY A 176 -4.64 -0.08 1.30
N LYS A 177 -3.32 -0.27 1.52
CA LYS A 177 -2.67 0.14 2.76
C LYS A 177 -2.19 1.58 2.65
N SER A 178 -2.37 2.36 3.72
CA SER A 178 -1.84 3.72 3.82
C SER A 178 -0.66 3.70 4.77
N PHE A 179 0.54 3.80 4.20
CA PHE A 179 1.78 3.89 4.96
C PHE A 179 2.04 5.34 5.31
N LEU A 180 2.19 5.62 6.60
CA LEU A 180 2.58 6.93 7.12
C LEU A 180 4.00 6.86 7.69
N VAL A 181 4.68 8.01 7.69
CA VAL A 181 5.90 8.17 8.49
C VAL A 181 5.63 7.78 9.94
N GLY A 182 6.48 6.93 10.50
CA GLY A 182 6.36 6.33 11.83
C GLY A 182 5.75 4.92 11.84
N ASP A 183 5.08 4.49 10.76
CA ASP A 183 4.60 3.10 10.64
C ASP A 183 5.79 2.12 10.55
N THR A 184 5.58 0.84 10.87
CA THR A 184 6.61 -0.20 10.86
C THR A 184 6.24 -1.34 9.92
N LEU A 185 7.15 -1.75 9.04
CA LEU A 185 7.08 -2.98 8.27
C LEU A 185 7.74 -4.14 9.03
N VAL A 186 7.08 -5.29 9.07
CA VAL A 186 7.63 -6.52 9.65
C VAL A 186 7.75 -7.58 8.56
N PHE A 187 8.97 -7.95 8.22
CA PHE A 187 9.28 -8.99 7.25
C PHE A 187 9.53 -10.30 8.00
N ASN A 188 8.55 -11.21 7.93
CA ASN A 188 8.64 -12.52 8.58
C ASN A 188 9.32 -13.53 7.66
N PHE A 189 10.54 -13.95 8.02
CA PHE A 189 11.29 -15.01 7.35
C PHE A 189 12.18 -15.77 8.35
N THR A 190 12.60 -16.98 8.01
CA THR A 190 13.56 -17.73 8.82
C THR A 190 14.94 -17.10 8.67
N THR A 191 15.61 -16.78 9.78
CA THR A 191 16.98 -16.23 9.78
C THR A 191 17.90 -17.03 8.87
N ASN A 192 18.67 -16.33 8.02
CA ASN A 192 19.57 -16.87 7.00
C ASN A 192 18.90 -17.64 5.83
N THR A 193 17.57 -17.69 5.72
CA THR A 193 16.90 -18.28 4.51
C THR A 193 16.40 -17.22 3.54
N HIS A 194 16.17 -16.01 4.03
CA HIS A 194 15.87 -14.81 3.26
C HIS A 194 16.56 -13.63 3.92
N ASP A 195 16.54 -12.50 3.24
CA ASP A 195 16.99 -11.22 3.75
C ASP A 195 16.06 -10.10 3.27
N VAL A 196 16.23 -8.91 3.83
CA VAL A 196 15.59 -7.70 3.34
C VAL A 196 16.59 -6.56 3.30
N VAL A 197 16.57 -5.80 2.21
CA VAL A 197 17.33 -4.56 2.05
C VAL A 197 16.46 -3.52 1.36
N GLU A 198 16.57 -2.27 1.81
CA GLU A 198 15.97 -1.12 1.13
C GLU A 198 16.90 -0.65 0.02
N VAL A 199 16.34 -0.41 -1.17
CA VAL A 199 17.09 -0.10 -2.38
C VAL A 199 16.46 1.07 -3.14
N THR A 200 17.19 1.61 -4.11
CA THR A 200 16.63 2.60 -5.04
C THR A 200 15.64 1.95 -6.01
N LYS A 201 14.80 2.77 -6.65
CA LYS A 201 13.90 2.31 -7.70
C LYS A 201 14.61 1.55 -8.83
N THR A 202 15.75 2.05 -9.29
CA THR A 202 16.54 1.42 -10.36
C THR A 202 17.05 0.04 -9.95
N GLU A 203 17.53 -0.11 -8.71
CA GLU A 203 17.99 -1.39 -8.17
C GLU A 203 16.81 -2.36 -7.96
N PHE A 204 15.66 -1.87 -7.53
CA PHE A 204 14.44 -2.66 -7.42
C PHE A 204 13.92 -3.18 -8.79
N ASP A 205 13.96 -2.32 -9.81
CA ASP A 205 13.50 -2.67 -11.16
C ASP A 205 14.44 -3.67 -11.83
N SER A 206 15.75 -3.52 -11.62
CA SER A 206 16.80 -4.43 -12.16
C SER A 206 17.11 -5.64 -11.28
N CYS A 207 16.58 -5.70 -10.05
CA CYS A 207 16.98 -6.66 -9.02
C CYS A 207 18.49 -6.66 -8.76
N ASN A 208 19.10 -5.48 -8.69
CA ASN A 208 20.51 -5.34 -8.32
C ASN A 208 20.70 -5.65 -6.83
N THR A 209 21.63 -6.55 -6.53
CA THR A 209 21.90 -7.07 -5.17
C THR A 209 23.20 -6.54 -4.56
N ALA A 210 23.81 -5.50 -5.15
CA ALA A 210 25.09 -4.94 -4.69
C ALA A 210 25.00 -4.07 -3.41
N SER A 211 23.82 -3.95 -2.79
CA SER A 211 23.59 -3.11 -1.61
C SER A 211 24.23 -3.68 -0.34
N THR A 212 24.62 -2.82 0.60
CA THR A 212 25.48 -3.19 1.75
C THR A 212 24.78 -3.22 3.12
N ALA A 213 23.54 -2.71 3.24
CA ALA A 213 22.78 -2.66 4.49
C ALA A 213 21.70 -3.77 4.56
N ILE A 214 22.14 -5.03 4.43
CA ILE A 214 21.26 -6.21 4.35
C ILE A 214 20.90 -6.71 5.76
N ILE A 215 19.61 -6.96 6.01
CA ILE A 215 19.13 -7.59 7.25
C ILE A 215 18.86 -9.08 6.99
N THR A 216 19.67 -9.96 7.59
CA THR A 216 19.59 -11.43 7.42
C THR A 216 18.90 -12.16 8.58
N THR A 217 18.54 -11.43 9.64
CA THR A 217 17.85 -11.98 10.82
C THR A 217 16.37 -11.67 10.77
N GLY A 218 15.53 -12.70 10.87
CA GLY A 218 14.07 -12.58 10.84
C GLY A 218 13.45 -12.78 12.24
N PRO A 219 12.27 -12.18 12.51
CA PRO A 219 11.57 -11.23 11.66
C PRO A 219 12.25 -9.85 11.67
N ALA A 220 12.53 -9.30 10.48
CA ALA A 220 13.12 -7.98 10.34
C ALA A 220 12.06 -6.88 10.53
N ARG A 221 12.40 -5.82 11.26
CA ARG A 221 11.50 -4.69 11.54
C ARG A 221 12.10 -3.41 10.98
N ILE A 222 11.37 -2.73 10.10
CA ILE A 222 11.81 -1.48 9.45
C ILE A 222 10.80 -0.39 9.76
N THR A 223 11.23 0.68 10.42
CA THR A 223 10.39 1.87 10.65
C THR A 223 10.47 2.81 9.45
N LEU A 224 9.33 3.30 8.98
CA LEU A 224 9.22 4.21 7.84
C LEU A 224 9.51 5.64 8.31
N ASN A 225 10.76 6.07 8.18
CA ASN A 225 11.24 7.33 8.75
C ASN A 225 11.12 8.54 7.80
N SER A 226 10.77 8.32 6.55
CA SER A 226 10.60 9.38 5.54
C SER A 226 9.36 9.12 4.69
N SER A 227 8.85 10.19 4.08
CA SER A 227 7.83 10.08 3.04
C SER A 227 8.47 9.86 1.67
N GLY A 228 7.73 9.24 0.75
CA GLY A 228 8.16 8.98 -0.62
C GLY A 228 8.00 7.51 -0.98
N GLU A 229 8.57 7.12 -2.12
CA GLU A 229 8.63 5.72 -2.53
C GLU A 229 9.73 4.98 -1.77
N HIS A 230 9.40 3.81 -1.25
CA HIS A 230 10.36 2.91 -0.60
C HIS A 230 10.30 1.54 -1.30
N PHE A 231 11.47 0.97 -1.56
CA PHE A 231 11.61 -0.28 -2.30
C PHE A 231 12.45 -1.28 -1.51
N TYR A 232 11.95 -2.49 -1.36
CA TYR A 232 12.60 -3.55 -0.60
C TYR A 232 12.74 -4.80 -1.47
N ILE A 233 13.89 -5.47 -1.38
CA ILE A 233 14.17 -6.71 -2.12
C ILE A 233 14.81 -7.76 -1.21
N CYS A 234 14.72 -9.02 -1.64
CA CYS A 234 15.59 -10.09 -1.14
C CYS A 234 16.77 -10.27 -2.11
N THR A 235 17.99 -10.29 -1.58
CA THR A 235 19.25 -10.31 -2.35
C THR A 235 19.75 -11.71 -2.69
N LEU A 236 19.12 -12.76 -2.13
CA LEU A 236 19.45 -14.13 -2.48
C LEU A 236 19.27 -14.40 -3.99
N PRO A 237 20.11 -15.26 -4.59
CA PRO A 237 20.08 -15.53 -6.01
C PRO A 237 18.66 -15.85 -6.52
N ARG A 238 18.22 -15.10 -7.55
CA ARG A 238 16.90 -15.20 -8.21
C ARG A 238 15.67 -14.81 -7.37
N HIS A 239 15.78 -14.57 -6.07
CA HIS A 239 14.60 -14.31 -5.22
C HIS A 239 13.86 -13.03 -5.65
N CYS A 240 14.58 -11.90 -5.80
CA CYS A 240 13.99 -10.65 -6.30
C CYS A 240 13.35 -10.83 -7.69
N SER A 241 14.05 -11.48 -8.62
CA SER A 241 13.56 -11.68 -10.00
C SER A 241 12.34 -12.61 -10.06
N LEU A 242 12.21 -13.52 -9.09
CA LEU A 242 11.03 -14.35 -8.88
C LEU A 242 9.95 -13.67 -8.02
N GLY A 243 10.12 -12.38 -7.71
CA GLY A 243 9.07 -11.57 -7.12
C GLY A 243 9.14 -11.35 -5.62
N GLN A 244 10.21 -11.76 -4.94
CA GLN A 244 10.45 -11.38 -3.54
C GLN A 244 10.93 -9.93 -3.43
N LYS A 245 10.02 -9.01 -3.71
CA LYS A 245 10.25 -7.56 -3.70
C LYS A 245 8.97 -6.80 -3.40
N LEU A 246 9.09 -5.70 -2.65
CA LEU A 246 7.99 -4.83 -2.22
C LEU A 246 8.27 -3.37 -2.61
N ALA A 247 7.30 -2.70 -3.22
CA ALA A 247 7.31 -1.26 -3.41
C ALA A 247 6.12 -0.65 -2.67
N ILE A 248 6.35 0.42 -1.91
CA ILE A 248 5.30 1.16 -1.20
C ILE A 248 5.51 2.67 -1.37
N ASN A 249 4.44 3.44 -1.19
CA ASN A 249 4.52 4.89 -1.09
C ASN A 249 4.10 5.32 0.32
N VAL A 250 4.98 6.05 1.00
CA VAL A 250 4.80 6.54 2.35
C VAL A 250 4.44 8.01 2.29
N THR A 251 3.33 8.38 2.93
CA THR A 251 2.91 9.78 3.04
C THR A 251 3.39 10.35 4.36
N ALA A 252 3.62 11.67 4.41
CA ALA A 252 3.94 12.34 5.66
C ALA A 252 2.78 12.13 6.64
N GLY A 253 2.99 11.32 7.68
CA GLY A 253 2.11 11.32 8.84
C GLY A 253 2.19 12.72 9.43
N GLY A 254 1.05 13.34 9.73
CA GLY A 254 0.98 14.71 10.24
C GLY A 254 2.03 14.93 11.30
N ALA A 255 3.15 15.54 10.90
CA ALA A 255 4.27 15.73 11.78
C ALA A 255 3.74 16.58 12.92
N THR A 256 4.00 16.15 14.14
CA THR A 256 3.97 17.02 15.31
C THR A 256 4.85 18.21 14.97
N VAL A 257 4.24 19.29 14.48
CA VAL A 257 4.80 20.61 14.60
C VAL A 257 4.76 20.87 16.08
N THR A 258 5.87 20.59 16.77
CA THR A 258 6.09 21.17 18.09
C THR A 258 5.83 22.66 17.92
N PRO A 259 4.87 23.25 18.66
CA PRO A 259 4.55 24.67 18.49
C PRO A 259 5.85 25.46 18.68
N PRO A 260 6.11 26.48 17.82
CA PRO A 260 7.25 27.34 18.05
C PRO A 260 7.09 27.94 19.45
N ILE A 261 8.11 27.71 20.28
CA ILE A 261 8.23 28.37 21.58
C ILE A 261 8.11 29.86 21.29
N SER A 262 7.01 30.48 21.75
CA SER A 262 6.85 31.93 21.63
C SER A 262 8.04 32.60 22.33
N PRO A 263 8.71 33.59 21.71
CA PRO A 263 9.75 34.33 22.38
C PRO A 263 9.10 35.13 23.51
N SER A 264 9.36 34.74 24.75
CA SER A 264 9.09 35.56 25.92
C SER A 264 9.93 36.84 25.81
N THR A 265 9.24 37.96 25.66
CA THR A 265 9.79 39.32 25.73
C THR A 265 10.54 39.54 27.06
N PRO A 266 11.75 40.13 27.07
CA PRO A 266 12.40 40.53 28.31
C PRO A 266 11.79 41.86 28.78
N SER A 267 11.02 41.82 29.86
CA SER A 267 10.69 43.03 30.62
C SER A 267 11.86 43.32 31.56
N GLY A 268 12.58 44.42 31.28
CA GLY A 268 13.71 44.86 32.10
C GLY A 268 13.30 45.47 33.43
N SER A 269 14.13 45.27 34.45
CA SER A 269 14.66 46.32 35.32
C SER A 269 15.76 45.75 36.25
N PRO A 270 16.74 46.59 36.68
CA PRO A 270 18.01 46.17 37.29
C PRO A 270 17.95 46.11 38.84
N PRO A 271 18.98 45.54 39.51
CA PRO A 271 20.00 46.44 40.07
C PRO A 271 21.47 45.91 40.08
N SER A 272 22.34 46.89 40.30
CA SER A 272 23.78 46.95 40.54
C SER A 272 24.49 45.77 41.22
N GLY A 273 25.77 45.56 40.84
CA GLY A 273 26.78 45.12 41.79
C GLY A 273 28.06 44.49 41.22
N THR A 274 29.08 45.34 41.04
CA THR A 274 30.50 45.09 41.35
C THR A 274 31.40 44.30 40.38
N THR A 275 32.41 45.05 39.93
CA THR A 275 33.65 44.72 39.23
C THR A 275 34.49 43.59 39.84
N THR A 276 35.06 42.70 39.01
CA THR A 276 36.52 42.39 39.00
C THR A 276 36.92 41.60 37.75
N ALA A 277 38.09 41.93 37.21
CA ALA A 277 38.69 41.44 35.97
C ALA A 277 39.67 40.24 36.21
N PRO A 278 40.18 39.56 35.16
CA PRO A 278 40.68 38.16 35.15
C PRO A 278 42.21 38.03 35.33
N PRO A 279 42.79 36.81 35.47
CA PRO A 279 43.35 36.02 34.34
C PRO A 279 43.43 34.48 34.62
N PRO A 280 44.30 33.65 33.97
CA PRO A 280 44.37 33.19 32.57
C PRO A 280 44.26 31.62 32.44
N PRO A 281 44.39 31.00 31.24
CA PRO A 281 44.33 29.55 31.09
C PRO A 281 45.70 28.89 31.34
N GLY A 282 45.70 27.82 32.14
CA GLY A 282 46.88 26.99 32.37
C GLY A 282 47.07 25.96 31.26
N SER A 283 48.10 26.16 30.44
CA SER A 283 48.75 25.12 29.64
C SER A 283 49.79 24.39 30.50
N SER A 284 49.90 23.07 30.35
CA SER A 284 51.16 22.31 30.56
C SER A 284 51.15 20.99 29.78
N ALA A 285 51.97 20.98 28.73
CA ALA A 285 52.92 19.94 28.28
C ALA A 285 53.30 18.89 29.35
N SER A 286 53.87 17.72 29.10
CA SER A 286 54.33 16.90 27.96
C SER A 286 54.88 15.63 28.63
N SER A 287 54.95 14.49 27.95
CA SER A 287 56.16 13.65 27.99
C SER A 287 56.13 12.53 26.95
N LEU A 288 57.27 12.42 26.30
CA LEU A 288 57.66 11.54 25.21
C LEU A 288 57.89 10.11 25.71
N ALA A 289 57.59 9.11 24.87
CA ALA A 289 58.39 7.91 24.81
C ALA A 289 58.41 7.37 23.38
N VAL A 290 59.62 7.35 22.83
CA VAL A 290 60.04 6.88 21.53
C VAL A 290 60.19 5.36 21.58
N ALA A 291 59.67 4.64 20.58
CA ALA A 291 60.14 3.30 20.25
C ALA A 291 59.99 3.05 18.75
N THR A 292 61.14 2.86 18.10
CA THR A 292 61.38 2.73 16.67
C THR A 292 61.32 1.26 16.19
N LEU A 293 60.62 1.02 15.06
CA LEU A 293 60.91 0.13 13.90
C LEU A 293 61.19 -1.39 14.14
N PRO A 294 61.09 -2.30 13.12
CA PRO A 294 61.10 -2.06 11.67
C PRO A 294 60.05 -2.79 10.78
N LEU A 295 60.06 -2.38 9.51
CA LEU A 295 59.47 -2.97 8.30
C LEU A 295 59.81 -4.46 8.08
N THR A 296 58.85 -5.22 7.54
CA THR A 296 59.12 -6.24 6.51
C THR A 296 58.02 -6.27 5.45
N PHE A 297 58.46 -6.11 4.20
CA PHE A 297 57.73 -6.44 2.97
C PHE A 297 57.77 -7.96 2.75
N LEU A 298 56.67 -8.56 2.30
CA LEU A 298 56.75 -9.72 1.40
C LEU A 298 55.55 -9.74 0.45
N ALA A 299 55.83 -9.41 -0.80
CA ALA A 299 54.96 -9.71 -1.93
C ALA A 299 55.19 -11.17 -2.36
N VAL A 300 54.12 -11.91 -2.61
CA VAL A 300 54.17 -13.12 -3.45
C VAL A 300 52.97 -13.08 -4.40
N ALA A 301 53.28 -12.84 -5.67
CA ALA A 301 52.42 -13.16 -6.78
C ALA A 301 52.66 -14.64 -7.15
N VAL A 302 51.60 -15.42 -7.29
CA VAL A 302 51.63 -16.70 -8.01
C VAL A 302 50.46 -16.70 -8.99
N ALA A 303 50.80 -16.56 -10.26
CA ALA A 303 49.96 -16.94 -11.37
C ALA A 303 50.04 -18.46 -11.55
N ILE A 304 48.90 -19.14 -11.66
CA ILE A 304 48.82 -20.47 -12.26
C ILE A 304 47.68 -20.45 -13.27
N LEU A 305 48.10 -20.51 -14.54
CA LEU A 305 47.33 -20.92 -15.71
C LEU A 305 47.07 -22.45 -15.65
N TYR A 306 46.29 -22.96 -16.60
CA TYR A 306 45.82 -24.36 -16.81
C TYR A 306 44.46 -24.61 -16.13
N ASN A 307 43.38 -24.98 -16.82
CA ASN A 307 43.21 -25.55 -18.16
C ASN A 307 41.81 -25.23 -18.71
#